data_AF-A0A0D6PLV4-F1
#
_entry.id   AF-A0A0D6PLV4-F1
#
_cell.length_a   1.000
_cell.length_b   1.000
_cell.length_c   1.000
_cell.angle_alpha   90.00
_cell.angle_beta   90.00
_cell.angle_gamma   90.00
#
_symmetry.space_group_name_H-M   'P 1'
#
loop_
_entity.id
_entity.type
_entity.pdbx_description
1 polymer ?
#
loop_
_entity_poly.entity_id
_entity_poly.type
_entity_poly.pdbx_seq_one_letter_code
_entity_poly.pdbx_strand_id
1 'polypeptide(L)'
;MTLILPEDFGADDRYQVVGNLTRVEAETLVVGYNFDLRTNELSAERVPNPKAGTQHQFVAHRLKEQASKPVSMTGIPVQHDENNLADEE
;
A
#
# COMPACT_ATOMS: atom_id res chain seq x y z
N MET A 1 -2.20 -19.61 3.50
CA MET A 1 -2.30 -18.68 2.35
C MET A 1 -3.48 -17.76 2.59
N THR A 2 -3.42 -16.47 2.26
CA THR A 2 -4.57 -15.56 2.30
C THR A 2 -4.78 -15.01 0.90
N LEU A 3 -6.00 -15.10 0.37
CA LEU A 3 -6.39 -14.51 -0.90
C LEU A 3 -7.01 -13.14 -0.63
N ILE A 4 -6.66 -12.10 -1.40
CA ILE A 4 -7.22 -10.76 -1.26
C ILE A 4 -7.87 -10.39 -2.59
N LEU A 5 -9.15 -10.08 -2.57
CA LEU A 5 -9.96 -9.79 -3.76
C LEU A 5 -10.70 -8.46 -3.60
N PRO A 6 -11.06 -7.78 -4.71
CA PRO A 6 -12.03 -6.70 -4.68
C PRO A 6 -13.32 -7.14 -4.00
N GLU A 7 -13.96 -6.24 -3.26
CA GLU A 7 -15.20 -6.54 -2.52
C GLU A 7 -16.34 -7.03 -3.43
N ASP A 8 -16.35 -6.62 -4.70
CA ASP A 8 -17.36 -6.96 -5.70
C ASP A 8 -17.05 -8.21 -6.54
N PHE A 9 -15.95 -8.91 -6.26
CA PHE A 9 -15.54 -10.09 -7.05
C PHE A 9 -16.46 -11.30 -6.89
N GLY A 10 -17.27 -11.33 -5.83
CA GLY A 10 -18.22 -12.41 -5.53
C GLY A 10 -17.70 -13.45 -4.53
N ALA A 11 -18.62 -14.26 -4.00
CA ALA A 11 -18.35 -15.24 -2.95
C ALA A 11 -18.31 -16.67 -3.49
N ASP A 12 -17.49 -17.52 -2.86
CA ASP A 12 -17.40 -18.96 -3.09
C ASP A 12 -17.46 -19.68 -1.75
N ASP A 13 -18.33 -20.68 -1.63
CA ASP A 13 -18.60 -21.38 -0.37
C ASP A 13 -17.41 -22.18 0.18
N ARG A 14 -16.36 -22.40 -0.63
CA ARG A 14 -15.11 -23.02 -0.15
C ARG A 14 -14.32 -22.09 0.77
N TYR A 15 -14.62 -20.79 0.74
CA TYR A 15 -13.85 -19.76 1.42
C TYR A 15 -14.60 -19.17 2.62
N GLN A 16 -13.82 -18.69 3.58
CA GLN A 16 -14.26 -17.89 4.73
C GLN A 16 -13.57 -16.53 4.68
N VAL A 17 -14.28 -15.49 5.12
CA VAL A 17 -13.74 -14.14 5.26
C VAL A 17 -12.89 -14.08 6.53
N VAL A 18 -11.68 -13.54 6.41
CA VAL A 18 -10.73 -13.36 7.52
C VAL A 18 -10.29 -11.89 7.68
N GLY A 19 -10.88 -10.96 6.94
CA GLY A 19 -10.62 -9.53 7.12
C GLY A 19 -11.25 -8.68 6.02
N ASN A 20 -11.55 -7.43 6.35
CA ASN A 20 -11.93 -6.38 5.41
C ASN A 20 -10.79 -5.36 5.38
N LEU A 21 -10.31 -5.03 4.18
CA LEU A 21 -9.11 -4.23 3.99
C LEU A 21 -9.47 -2.99 3.17
N THR A 22 -9.14 -1.82 3.71
CA THR A 22 -9.28 -0.55 2.99
C THR A 22 -7.89 -0.04 2.64
N ARG A 23 -7.63 0.14 1.34
CA ARG A 23 -6.43 0.81 0.84
C ARG A 23 -6.78 2.22 0.40
N VAL A 24 -6.05 3.21 0.91
CA VAL A 24 -6.21 4.61 0.53
C VAL A 24 -5.07 5.01 -0.40
N GLU A 25 -5.39 5.65 -1.52
CA GLU A 25 -4.40 6.23 -2.43
C GLU A 25 -3.55 7.29 -1.73
N ALA A 26 -2.23 7.18 -1.83
CA ALA A 26 -1.28 8.09 -1.20
C ALA A 26 -1.33 9.50 -1.80
N GLU A 27 -0.83 10.49 -1.06
CA GLU A 27 -0.81 11.90 -1.46
C GLU A 27 0.08 12.16 -2.69
N THR A 28 1.18 11.43 -2.82
CA THR A 28 2.16 11.60 -3.89
C THR A 28 2.48 10.28 -4.60
N LEU A 29 2.83 10.38 -5.88
CA LEU A 29 3.32 9.28 -6.70
C LEU A 29 4.79 9.49 -6.98
N VAL A 30 5.60 8.43 -6.85
CA VAL A 30 6.98 8.44 -7.33
C VAL A 30 6.97 8.31 -8.85
N VAL A 31 7.63 9.23 -9.54
CA VAL A 31 7.74 9.26 -11.01
C VAL A 31 9.14 8.98 -11.51
N GLY A 32 10.14 9.10 -10.64
CA GLY A 32 11.53 8.88 -10.98
C GLY A 32 12.40 8.64 -9.76
N TYR A 33 13.60 8.13 -10.01
CA TYR A 33 14.66 8.04 -9.03
C TYR A 33 15.93 8.64 -9.63
N ASN A 34 16.66 9.41 -8.84
CA ASN A 34 17.97 9.91 -9.19
C ASN A 34 19.00 9.37 -8.21
N PHE A 35 20.11 8.84 -8.71
CA PHE A 35 21.20 8.36 -7.89
C PHE A 35 22.44 9.21 -8.13
N ASP A 36 22.90 9.92 -7.10
CA ASP A 36 24.13 10.68 -7.16
C ASP A 36 25.30 9.78 -6.73
N LEU A 37 26.17 9.42 -7.68
CA LEU A 37 27.37 8.60 -7.44
C LEU A 37 28.42 9.30 -6.56
N ARG A 38 28.37 10.63 -6.45
CA ARG A 38 29.33 11.42 -5.69
C ARG A 38 28.99 11.41 -4.21
N THR A 39 27.71 11.56 -3.87
CA THR A 39 27.21 11.51 -2.49
C THR A 39 26.78 10.10 -2.08
N ASN A 40 26.63 9.19 -3.05
CA ASN A 40 26.11 7.83 -2.86
C ASN A 40 24.67 7.83 -2.34
N GLU A 41 23.87 8.79 -2.80
CA GLU A 41 22.49 9.02 -2.36
C GLU A 41 21.48 8.69 -3.46
N LEU A 42 20.37 8.06 -3.06
CA LEU A 42 19.21 7.80 -3.91
C LEU A 42 18.08 8.74 -3.48
N SER A 43 17.60 9.58 -4.38
CA SER A 43 16.43 10.44 -4.17
C SER A 43 15.27 10.03 -5.07
N ALA A 44 14.05 10.14 -4.54
CA ALA A 44 12.83 9.84 -5.27
C ALA A 44 12.17 11.14 -5.73
N GLU A 45 11.89 11.27 -7.02
CA GLU A 45 11.10 12.36 -7.57
C GLU A 45 9.61 12.04 -7.43
N ARG A 46 8.84 12.99 -6.91
CA ARG A 46 7.43 12.81 -6.55
C ARG A 46 6.55 13.89 -7.14
N VAL A 47 5.34 13.51 -7.54
CA VAL A 47 4.27 14.44 -7.98
C VAL A 47 3.00 14.20 -7.17
N PRO A 48 2.09 15.19 -7.04
CA PRO A 48 0.79 14.97 -6.43
C PRO A 48 -0.01 13.86 -7.12
N ASN A 49 -0.65 12.99 -6.35
CA ASN A 49 -1.54 11.96 -6.88
C ASN A 49 -2.93 12.58 -7.14
N PRO A 50 -3.44 12.62 -8.39
CA PRO A 50 -4.77 13.16 -8.67
C PRO A 50 -5.90 12.34 -8.03
N LYS A 51 -5.61 11.10 -7.59
CA LYS A 51 -6.55 10.21 -6.91
C LYS A 51 -6.28 10.11 -5.40
N ALA A 52 -5.43 10.96 -4.83
CA ALA A 52 -5.12 10.96 -3.40
C ALA A 52 -6.39 10.87 -2.54
N GLY A 53 -6.37 10.03 -1.51
CA GLY A 53 -7.52 9.81 -0.62
C GLY A 53 -8.60 8.89 -1.17
N THR A 54 -8.54 8.48 -2.45
CA THR A 54 -9.47 7.48 -3.01
C THR A 54 -9.31 6.16 -2.25
N GLN A 55 -10.43 5.60 -1.79
CA GLN A 55 -10.45 4.35 -1.05
C GLN A 55 -10.80 3.19 -1.97
N HIS A 56 -10.08 2.08 -1.79
CA HIS A 56 -10.33 0.80 -2.45
C HIS A 56 -10.62 -0.24 -1.40
N GLN A 57 -11.74 -0.95 -1.55
CA GLN A 57 -12.20 -1.97 -0.61
C GLN A 57 -11.85 -3.36 -1.11
N PHE A 58 -11.28 -4.16 -0.23
CA PHE A 58 -10.90 -5.54 -0.49
C PHE A 58 -11.37 -6.44 0.64
N VAL A 59 -11.63 -7.70 0.30
CA VAL A 59 -11.97 -8.75 1.27
C VAL A 59 -10.86 -9.80 1.26
N ALA A 60 -10.41 -10.17 2.45
CA ALA A 60 -9.41 -11.20 2.65
C ALA A 60 -10.10 -12.54 2.95
N HIS A 61 -9.76 -13.56 2.17
CA HIS A 61 -10.34 -14.89 2.24
C HIS A 61 -9.29 -15.96 2.54
N ARG A 62 -9.74 -17.04 3.19
CA ARG A 62 -9.00 -18.30 3.33
C ARG A 62 -9.93 -19.47 3.07
N LEU A 63 -9.40 -20.65 2.79
CA LEU A 63 -10.23 -21.85 2.76
C LEU A 63 -10.82 -22.12 4.15
N LYS A 64 -12.02 -22.69 4.21
CA LYS A 64 -12.67 -23.06 5.49
C LYS A 64 -11.82 -24.02 6.34
N GLU A 65 -10.99 -24.84 5.71
CA GLU A 65 -10.08 -25.78 6.38
C GLU A 65 -8.82 -25.12 6.98
N GLN A 66 -8.59 -23.83 6.69
CA GLN A 66 -7.41 -23.10 7.17
C GLN A 66 -7.72 -22.26 8.41
N ALA A 67 -6.66 -21.84 9.11
CA ALA A 67 -6.78 -21.00 10.30
C ALA A 67 -7.56 -19.70 10.02
N SER A 68 -8.54 -19.40 10.85
CA SER A 68 -9.43 -18.24 10.78
C SER A 68 -8.86 -16.99 11.46
N LYS A 69 -7.56 -16.97 11.78
CA LYS A 69 -6.92 -15.80 12.40
C LYS A 69 -7.13 -14.57 11.50
N PRO A 70 -7.70 -13.48 12.05
CA PRO A 70 -8.02 -12.30 11.27
C PRO A 70 -6.75 -11.61 10.75
N VAL A 71 -6.90 -10.90 9.64
CA VAL A 71 -5.86 -10.07 9.03
C VAL A 71 -6.35 -8.63 8.92
N SER A 72 -5.41 -7.70 9.02
CA SER A 72 -5.67 -6.26 8.90
C SER A 72 -4.52 -5.59 8.13
N MET A 73 -4.80 -4.40 7.59
CA MET A 73 -3.75 -3.55 7.04
C MET A 73 -2.84 -3.07 8.17
N THR A 74 -1.53 -3.03 7.91
CA THR A 74 -0.58 -2.34 8.79
C THR A 74 -0.73 -0.84 8.58
N GLY A 75 -1.14 -0.10 9.61
CA GLY A 75 -1.32 1.36 9.53
C GLY A 75 -0.04 2.17 9.54
N ILE A 76 1.09 1.63 9.06
CA ILE A 76 2.35 2.38 9.02
C ILE A 76 2.23 3.37 7.85
N PRO A 77 2.21 4.70 8.11
CA PRO A 77 2.28 5.67 7.05
C PRO A 77 3.60 5.46 6.29
N VAL A 78 3.53 5.50 4.96
CA VAL A 78 4.73 5.48 4.12
C VAL A 78 5.61 6.64 4.58
N GLN A 79 6.77 6.34 5.14
CA GLN A 79 7.70 7.35 5.63
C GLN A 79 8.01 8.31 4.47
N HIS A 80 7.79 9.60 4.70
CA HIS A 80 8.39 10.63 3.85
C HIS A 80 9.90 10.43 3.97
N ASP A 81 10.58 10.08 2.87
CA ASP A 81 12.04 10.23 2.81
C ASP A 81 12.34 11.72 2.96
N GLU A 82 12.71 12.16 4.16
CA GLU A 82 13.13 13.52 4.47
C GLU A 82 14.52 13.86 3.90
N ASN A 83 14.97 13.20 2.84
CA ASN A 83 16.24 13.51 2.17
C ASN A 83 16.12 14.72 1.21
N ASN A 84 15.25 15.68 1.52
CA ASN A 84 15.02 16.87 0.71
C ASN A 84 15.19 18.17 1.52
N LEU A 85 16.15 18.19 2.44
CA LEU A 85 16.74 19.45 2.89
C LEU A 85 17.94 19.71 2.00
N ALA A 86 17.73 20.54 0.98
CA ALA A 86 18.83 21.25 0.36
C ALA A 86 19.45 22.11 1.46
N ASP A 87 20.70 21.81 1.82
CA ASP A 87 21.53 22.73 2.58
C ASP A 87 21.70 24.00 1.72
N GLU A 88 20.91 25.04 2.03
CA GLU A 88 21.19 26.39 1.54
C GLU A 88 22.40 26.92 2.32
N GLU A 89 23.51 27.14 1.60
CA GLU A 89 24.76 27.77 2.05
C GLU A 89 24.56 29.17 2.67
#